data_AF-A0A1X7L377-F1
#
_entry.id   AF-A0A1X7L377-F1
#
_cell.length_a   1.000
_cell.length_b   1.000
_cell.length_c   1.000
_cell.angle_alpha   90.00
_cell.angle_beta   90.00
_cell.angle_gamma   90.00
#
_symmetry.space_group_name_H-M   'P 1'
#
loop_
_entity.id
_entity.type
_entity.pdbx_description
1 polymer ?
#
loop_
_entity_poly.entity_id
_entity_poly.type
_entity_poly.pdbx_seq_one_letter_code
_entity_poly.pdbx_strand_id
1 'polypeptide(L)'
;MRNFIFLLLILFTSCNRPLYIKDRHFKSAEKEYKMDTDLKVLVYKSLERAFVTEKDIADYKLMWKKHRIYVSNEYQAEKDDFKSQEDWDETVSYLKPNEVPNAIGEVKFSLKSKEALQKISDRTWEDFLHASFSLIKIEGNIATIKINNSWIVSKHTKDMAYLSGGGYTCTYKKIDDVWEFQRKTSSWIS
;
A
#
# COMPACT_ATOMS: atom_id res chain seq x y z
N MET A 1 -2.76 -17.79 53.44
CA MET A 1 -3.16 -17.86 52.01
C MET A 1 -3.73 -16.50 51.55
N ARG A 2 -2.90 -15.44 51.52
CA ARG A 2 -3.37 -14.08 51.16
C ARG A 2 -2.39 -13.31 50.24
N ASN A 3 -1.42 -14.00 49.66
CA ASN A 3 -0.40 -13.40 48.79
C ASN A 3 -0.38 -13.98 47.36
N PHE A 4 -1.20 -14.98 47.05
CA PHE A 4 -1.25 -15.57 45.69
C PHE A 4 -2.25 -14.91 44.74
N ILE A 5 -3.17 -14.07 45.25
CA ILE A 5 -4.21 -13.42 44.42
C ILE A 5 -3.65 -12.21 43.65
N PHE A 6 -2.61 -11.54 44.17
CA PHE A 6 -2.03 -10.35 43.51
C PHE A 6 -1.15 -10.67 42.30
N LEU A 7 -0.63 -11.90 42.19
CA LEU A 7 0.20 -12.32 41.06
C LEU A 7 -0.61 -12.75 39.82
N LEU A 8 -1.89 -13.07 39.99
CA LEU A 8 -2.77 -13.46 38.87
C LEU A 8 -3.39 -12.26 38.13
N LEU A 9 -3.39 -11.07 38.73
CA LEU A 9 -3.90 -9.84 38.11
C LEU A 9 -2.88 -9.13 37.21
N ILE A 10 -1.59 -9.46 37.32
CA ILE A 10 -0.52 -8.85 36.51
C ILE A 10 -0.31 -9.60 35.16
N LEU A 11 -0.89 -10.80 35.02
CA LEU A 11 -0.77 -11.61 33.80
C LEU A 11 -1.82 -11.29 32.72
N PHE A 12 -2.79 -10.41 33.00
CA PHE A 12 -3.78 -9.97 31.99
C PHE A 12 -3.41 -8.65 31.29
N THR A 13 -2.34 -7.97 31.71
CA THR A 13 -1.90 -6.72 31.06
C THR A 13 -0.85 -6.90 29.97
N SER A 14 -0.41 -8.14 29.69
CA SER A 14 0.55 -8.45 28.63
C SER A 14 -0.05 -9.20 27.44
N CYS A 15 -1.38 -9.21 27.29
CA CYS A 15 -2.03 -9.74 26.09
C CYS A 15 -2.27 -8.60 25.08
N ASN A 16 -1.50 -8.63 23.99
CA ASN A 16 -1.75 -8.01 22.68
C ASN A 16 -2.57 -6.71 22.69
N ARG A 17 -1.90 -5.55 22.69
CA ARG A 17 -2.53 -4.35 22.13
C ARG A 17 -2.80 -4.63 20.64
N PRO A 18 -4.04 -4.62 20.18
CA PRO A 18 -4.30 -4.72 18.76
C PRO A 18 -3.75 -3.47 18.07
N LEU A 19 -3.10 -3.67 16.93
CA LEU A 19 -2.65 -2.62 16.02
C LEU A 19 -3.91 -1.92 15.46
N TYR A 20 -4.29 -0.77 16.03
CA TYR A 20 -5.59 -0.13 15.82
C TYR A 20 -5.52 1.23 15.11
N ILE A 21 -5.40 1.30 13.79
CA ILE A 21 -5.48 2.61 13.14
C ILE A 21 -6.81 3.24 13.48
N LYS A 22 -6.82 4.24 14.38
CA LYS A 22 -8.04 4.87 14.85
C LYS A 22 -8.73 5.43 13.62
N ASP A 23 -9.95 5.00 13.37
CA ASP A 23 -10.70 5.20 12.12
C ASP A 23 -10.73 6.65 11.62
N ARG A 24 -10.56 7.62 12.54
CA ARG A 24 -10.41 9.05 12.23
C ARG A 24 -9.29 9.40 11.23
N HIS A 25 -8.28 8.54 11.06
CA HIS A 25 -7.14 8.79 10.17
C HIS A 25 -7.31 8.21 8.77
N PHE A 26 -8.38 7.44 8.53
CA PHE A 26 -8.69 6.89 7.21
C PHE A 26 -9.76 7.76 6.54
N LYS A 27 -9.32 8.64 5.64
CA LYS A 27 -10.21 9.46 4.81
C LYS A 27 -9.87 9.21 3.34
N SER A 28 -10.83 8.66 2.59
CA SER A 28 -10.75 8.57 1.13
C SER A 28 -10.85 9.97 0.52
N ALA A 29 -10.43 10.15 -0.73
CA ALA A 29 -10.60 11.44 -1.39
C ALA A 29 -12.10 11.72 -1.59
N GLU A 30 -12.49 12.99 -1.55
CA GLU A 30 -13.90 13.39 -1.66
C GLU A 30 -14.37 13.52 -3.12
N LYS A 31 -13.45 13.45 -4.09
CA LYS A 31 -13.76 13.69 -5.51
C LYS A 31 -14.21 12.41 -6.21
N GLU A 32 -15.17 12.57 -7.12
CA GLU A 32 -15.63 11.52 -8.03
C GLU A 32 -14.45 10.99 -8.87
N TYR A 33 -14.23 9.68 -8.84
CA TYR A 33 -13.17 9.03 -9.61
C TYR A 33 -13.69 8.64 -11.00
N LYS A 34 -12.95 9.00 -12.06
CA LYS A 34 -13.27 8.66 -13.45
C LYS A 34 -12.07 8.02 -14.12
N MET A 35 -12.30 6.89 -14.80
CA MET A 35 -11.28 6.16 -15.58
C MET A 35 -11.12 6.77 -16.97
N ASP A 36 -10.61 8.00 -17.03
CA ASP A 36 -10.51 8.81 -18.26
C ASP A 36 -9.07 8.95 -18.80
N THR A 37 -8.07 8.43 -18.08
CA THR A 37 -6.67 8.40 -18.53
C THR A 37 -6.07 7.00 -18.36
N ASP A 38 -5.06 6.69 -19.17
CA ASP A 38 -4.33 5.42 -19.10
C ASP A 38 -3.74 5.19 -17.69
N LEU A 39 -3.17 6.23 -17.07
CA LEU A 39 -2.67 6.18 -15.70
C LEU A 39 -3.76 5.73 -14.72
N LYS A 40 -4.94 6.37 -14.77
CA LYS A 40 -6.05 6.04 -13.88
C LYS A 40 -6.53 4.61 -14.10
N VAL A 41 -6.74 4.20 -15.35
CA VAL A 41 -7.15 2.84 -15.69
C VAL A 41 -6.16 1.80 -15.14
N LEU A 42 -4.87 2.03 -15.30
CA LEU A 42 -3.82 1.12 -14.83
C LEU A 42 -3.70 1.08 -13.30
N VAL A 43 -3.83 2.22 -12.63
CA VAL A 43 -3.89 2.29 -11.15
C VAL A 43 -5.12 1.53 -10.64
N TYR A 44 -6.29 1.77 -11.22
CA TYR A 44 -7.53 1.07 -10.87
C TYR A 44 -7.36 -0.45 -11.02
N LYS A 45 -6.95 -0.92 -12.22
CA LYS A 45 -6.81 -2.35 -12.51
C LYS A 45 -5.78 -3.02 -11.60
N SER A 46 -4.70 -2.34 -11.29
CA SER A 46 -3.65 -2.86 -10.41
C SER A 46 -4.14 -2.99 -8.96
N LEU A 47 -4.87 -1.99 -8.43
CA LEU A 47 -5.46 -2.05 -7.09
C LEU A 47 -6.59 -3.08 -7.00
N GLU A 48 -7.45 -3.14 -8.02
CA GLU A 48 -8.53 -4.11 -8.12
C GLU A 48 -7.97 -5.54 -8.07
N ARG A 49 -6.96 -5.83 -8.91
CA ARG A 49 -6.27 -7.11 -8.90
C ARG A 49 -5.68 -7.43 -7.53
N ALA A 50 -4.85 -6.53 -7.01
CA ALA A 50 -4.05 -6.73 -5.81
C ALA A 50 -4.89 -6.93 -4.54
N PHE A 51 -6.05 -6.28 -4.42
CA PHE A 51 -6.80 -6.22 -3.16
C PHE A 51 -8.24 -6.72 -3.22
N VAL A 52 -8.83 -6.82 -4.42
CA VAL A 52 -10.26 -7.11 -4.60
C VAL A 52 -10.49 -8.44 -5.29
N THR A 53 -9.98 -8.62 -6.51
CA THR A 53 -10.27 -9.81 -7.33
C THR A 53 -9.32 -10.95 -7.01
N GLU A 54 -8.03 -10.78 -7.30
CA GLU A 54 -7.01 -11.84 -7.13
C GLU A 54 -6.44 -11.87 -5.71
N LYS A 55 -6.41 -10.72 -5.02
CA LYS A 55 -5.90 -10.61 -3.64
C LYS A 55 -4.45 -11.12 -3.54
N ASP A 56 -3.68 -10.84 -4.57
CA ASP A 56 -2.41 -11.48 -4.88
C ASP A 56 -1.18 -10.60 -4.56
N ILE A 57 -1.38 -9.51 -3.81
CA ILE A 57 -0.30 -8.73 -3.22
C ILE A 57 0.36 -9.48 -2.07
N ALA A 58 1.67 -9.26 -1.90
CA ALA A 58 2.43 -9.85 -0.79
C ALA A 58 1.75 -9.53 0.55
N ASP A 59 1.67 -10.56 1.39
CA ASP A 59 1.12 -10.51 2.74
C ASP A 59 -0.33 -10.01 2.86
N TYR A 60 -1.10 -10.07 1.78
CA TYR A 60 -2.53 -9.79 1.81
C TYR A 60 -3.24 -10.54 2.96
N LYS A 61 -2.88 -11.82 3.18
CA LYS A 61 -3.46 -12.64 4.26
C LYS A 61 -3.18 -12.04 5.65
N LEU A 62 -1.99 -11.48 5.86
CA LEU A 62 -1.57 -10.87 7.12
C LEU A 62 -2.16 -9.46 7.33
N MET A 63 -2.63 -8.80 6.27
CA MET A 63 -3.30 -7.51 6.40
C MET A 63 -4.56 -7.64 7.25
N TRP A 64 -4.63 -6.92 8.37
CA TRP A 64 -5.80 -6.95 9.24
C TRP A 64 -7.01 -6.23 8.62
N LYS A 65 -6.86 -4.94 8.27
CA LYS A 65 -7.94 -4.11 7.70
C LYS A 65 -8.01 -4.20 6.18
N LYS A 66 -8.26 -5.39 5.62
CA LYS A 66 -8.31 -5.64 4.16
C LYS A 66 -9.29 -4.74 3.37
N HIS A 67 -10.32 -4.21 4.05
CA HIS A 67 -11.30 -3.29 3.47
C HIS A 67 -10.85 -1.82 3.44
N ARG A 68 -9.63 -1.51 3.93
CA ARG A 68 -9.08 -0.15 4.04
C ARG A 68 -7.60 -0.16 3.73
N ILE A 69 -7.25 0.34 2.56
CA ILE A 69 -5.89 0.30 2.04
C ILE A 69 -5.35 1.72 1.93
N TYR A 70 -4.27 2.03 2.63
CA TYR A 70 -3.50 3.23 2.34
C TYR A 70 -2.67 3.02 1.08
N VAL A 71 -2.61 4.04 0.23
CA VAL A 71 -1.81 4.04 -1.00
C VAL A 71 -0.82 5.19 -0.90
N SER A 72 0.47 4.91 -1.04
CA SER A 72 1.49 5.95 -1.19
C SER A 72 1.32 6.67 -2.53
N ASN A 73 1.52 7.98 -2.56
CA ASN A 73 1.40 8.76 -3.79
C ASN A 73 2.67 8.74 -4.66
N GLU A 74 3.83 8.43 -4.09
CA GLU A 74 5.11 8.39 -4.80
C GLU A 74 5.21 7.17 -5.71
N TYR A 75 5.71 7.37 -6.93
CA TYR A 75 6.07 6.31 -7.88
C TYR A 75 7.12 6.78 -8.90
N GLN A 76 7.74 5.85 -9.61
CA GLN A 76 8.65 6.16 -10.73
C GLN A 76 7.96 6.02 -12.08
N ALA A 77 8.17 6.99 -12.97
CA ALA A 77 7.51 7.00 -14.28
C ALA A 77 8.38 6.40 -15.40
N GLU A 78 9.72 6.43 -15.25
CA GLU A 78 10.64 6.21 -16.38
C GLU A 78 11.57 5.01 -16.19
N LYS A 79 12.25 4.91 -15.04
CA LYS A 79 13.29 3.93 -14.79
C LYS A 79 12.95 3.04 -13.61
N ASP A 80 13.52 1.85 -13.62
CA ASP A 80 13.26 0.83 -12.62
C ASP A 80 14.53 0.36 -11.89
N ASP A 81 15.67 0.94 -12.27
CA ASP A 81 16.98 0.87 -11.65
C ASP A 81 17.53 2.28 -11.36
N PHE A 82 18.15 2.44 -10.18
CA PHE A 82 18.63 3.74 -9.72
C PHE A 82 20.04 3.60 -9.17
N LYS A 83 20.92 4.51 -9.56
CA LYS A 83 22.33 4.48 -9.15
C LYS A 83 22.57 5.16 -7.81
N SER A 84 21.71 6.11 -7.45
CA SER A 84 21.76 6.86 -6.20
C SER A 84 20.36 7.33 -5.77
N GLN A 85 20.25 7.87 -4.55
CA GLN A 85 19.02 8.52 -4.08
C GLN A 85 18.69 9.78 -4.90
N GLU A 86 19.71 10.52 -5.37
CA GLU A 86 19.49 11.70 -6.21
C GLU A 86 18.85 11.33 -7.55
N ASP A 87 19.30 10.24 -8.20
CA ASP A 87 18.70 9.71 -9.44
C ASP A 87 17.24 9.27 -9.22
N TRP A 88 16.92 8.75 -8.03
CA TRP A 88 15.55 8.43 -7.62
C TRP A 88 14.70 9.70 -7.46
N ASP A 89 15.22 10.70 -6.76
CA ASP A 89 14.50 11.92 -6.43
C ASP A 89 14.24 12.79 -7.67
N GLU A 90 15.11 12.75 -8.69
CA GLU A 90 14.93 13.48 -9.95
C GLU A 90 13.77 12.97 -10.81
N THR A 91 13.40 11.71 -10.64
CA THR A 91 12.44 11.00 -11.51
C THR A 91 11.13 10.65 -10.80
N VAL A 92 11.05 10.93 -9.50
CA VAL A 92 9.86 10.66 -8.69
C VAL A 92 8.67 11.47 -9.19
N SER A 93 7.57 10.76 -9.37
CA SER A 93 6.27 11.30 -9.73
C SER A 93 5.27 11.06 -8.60
N TYR A 94 4.18 11.84 -8.59
CA TYR A 94 3.19 11.79 -7.52
C TYR A 94 1.78 11.63 -8.08
N LEU A 95 1.11 10.56 -7.65
CA LEU A 95 -0.32 10.38 -7.88
C LEU A 95 -1.10 11.51 -7.21
N LYS A 96 -2.10 12.03 -7.91
CA LYS A 96 -3.06 13.01 -7.41
C LYS A 96 -4.24 12.32 -6.74
N PRO A 97 -4.96 12.99 -5.83
CA PRO A 97 -6.11 12.39 -5.15
C PRO A 97 -7.21 11.84 -6.06
N ASN A 98 -7.35 12.35 -7.28
CA ASN A 98 -8.31 11.88 -8.28
C ASN A 98 -7.75 10.80 -9.22
N GLU A 99 -6.51 10.36 -9.01
CA GLU A 99 -5.86 9.30 -9.79
C GLU A 99 -5.94 7.93 -9.09
N VAL A 100 -6.32 7.92 -7.81
CA VAL A 100 -6.60 6.70 -7.05
C VAL A 100 -8.12 6.63 -6.77
N PRO A 101 -8.78 5.49 -7.03
CA PRO A 101 -10.19 5.33 -6.73
C PRO A 101 -10.45 5.37 -5.23
N ASN A 102 -11.54 5.98 -4.79
CA ASN A 102 -11.89 6.01 -3.36
C ASN A 102 -12.29 4.64 -2.82
N ALA A 103 -12.90 3.82 -3.68
CA ALA A 103 -13.28 2.45 -3.39
C ALA A 103 -13.36 1.63 -4.68
N ILE A 104 -13.14 0.33 -4.54
CA ILE A 104 -13.40 -0.70 -5.56
C ILE A 104 -14.14 -1.82 -4.82
N GLY A 105 -15.43 -2.02 -5.13
CA GLY A 105 -16.30 -2.87 -4.32
C GLY A 105 -16.34 -2.41 -2.85
N GLU A 106 -16.09 -3.33 -1.92
CA GLU A 106 -16.08 -3.05 -0.48
C GLU A 106 -14.73 -2.51 0.04
N VAL A 107 -13.69 -2.52 -0.78
CA VAL A 107 -12.35 -2.06 -0.39
C VAL A 107 -12.24 -0.57 -0.64
N LYS A 108 -11.95 0.19 0.41
CA LYS A 108 -11.71 1.62 0.36
C LYS A 108 -10.22 1.90 0.26
N PHE A 109 -9.85 2.92 -0.51
CA PHE A 109 -8.47 3.38 -0.64
C PHE A 109 -8.31 4.81 -0.14
N SER A 110 -7.13 5.12 0.40
CA SER A 110 -6.78 6.45 0.87
C SER A 110 -5.36 6.80 0.43
N LEU A 111 -5.25 7.76 -0.48
CA LEU A 111 -3.97 8.28 -0.95
C LEU A 111 -3.31 9.15 0.12
N LYS A 112 -2.01 8.95 0.37
CA LYS A 112 -1.20 9.68 1.35
C LYS A 112 0.23 9.83 0.85
N SER A 113 0.92 10.90 1.26
CA SER A 113 2.38 10.97 1.13
C SER A 113 3.07 10.11 2.18
N LYS A 114 4.34 9.79 1.96
CA LYS A 114 5.16 9.06 2.93
C LYS A 114 5.19 9.75 4.30
N GLU A 115 5.30 11.07 4.35
CA GLU A 115 5.28 11.83 5.61
C GLU A 115 3.92 11.73 6.30
N ALA A 116 2.83 11.75 5.54
CA ALA A 116 1.49 11.61 6.09
C ALA A 116 1.27 10.20 6.66
N LEU A 117 1.76 9.16 5.99
CA LEU A 117 1.74 7.78 6.49
C LEU A 117 2.54 7.63 7.78
N GLN A 118 3.77 8.15 7.80
CA GLN A 118 4.61 8.14 8.99
C GLN A 118 3.94 8.89 10.15
N LYS A 119 3.36 10.07 9.88
CA LYS A 119 2.63 10.85 10.90
C LYS A 119 1.41 10.10 11.45
N ILE A 120 0.72 9.31 10.64
CA ILE A 120 -0.38 8.46 11.10
C ILE A 120 0.18 7.38 12.03
N SER A 121 1.17 6.62 11.56
CA SER A 121 1.85 5.55 12.31
C SER A 121 2.42 6.03 13.65
N ASP A 122 3.13 7.16 13.66
CA ASP A 122 3.69 7.78 14.86
C ASP A 122 2.60 8.30 15.81
N ARG A 123 1.46 8.77 15.29
CA ARG A 123 0.38 9.29 16.13
C ARG A 123 -0.50 8.18 16.71
N THR A 124 -0.63 7.06 16.02
CA THR A 124 -1.43 5.92 16.47
C THR A 124 -0.61 4.85 17.17
N TRP A 125 0.73 4.96 17.14
CA TRP A 125 1.67 4.01 17.72
C TRP A 125 1.55 2.63 17.07
N GLU A 126 1.38 2.62 15.76
CA GLU A 126 1.06 1.41 15.02
C GLU A 126 1.87 1.28 13.77
N ASP A 127 2.19 0.02 13.51
CA ASP A 127 2.82 -0.40 12.29
C ASP A 127 1.75 -0.95 11.38
N PHE A 128 1.81 -0.61 10.10
CA PHE A 128 0.85 -1.13 9.15
C PHE A 128 1.41 -1.22 7.75
N LEU A 129 0.83 -2.15 7.00
CA LEU A 129 1.07 -2.32 5.58
C LEU A 129 0.31 -1.27 4.77
N HIS A 130 1.00 -0.62 3.85
CA HIS A 130 0.41 0.26 2.84
C HIS A 130 0.81 -0.19 1.44
N ALA A 131 -0.09 0.00 0.49
CA ALA A 131 0.20 -0.17 -0.93
C ALA A 131 1.10 0.95 -1.43
N SER A 132 1.95 0.66 -2.40
CA SER A 132 2.67 1.66 -3.20
C SER A 132 2.90 1.14 -4.60
N PHE A 133 3.13 2.08 -5.52
CA PHE A 133 3.62 1.76 -6.85
C PHE A 133 5.09 2.16 -6.90
N SER A 134 6.01 1.20 -6.99
CA SER A 134 7.42 1.56 -7.20
C SER A 134 7.64 2.08 -8.63
N LEU A 135 6.85 1.62 -9.59
CA LEU A 135 6.96 1.99 -11.01
C LEU A 135 5.58 1.98 -11.66
N ILE A 136 5.28 3.02 -12.44
CA ILE A 136 4.18 3.07 -13.40
C ILE A 136 4.76 3.63 -14.71
N LYS A 137 5.23 2.73 -15.57
CA LYS A 137 5.83 3.09 -16.86
C LYS A 137 4.85 2.76 -17.99
N ILE A 138 4.49 3.75 -18.80
CA ILE A 138 3.55 3.62 -19.92
C ILE A 138 4.30 3.95 -21.22
N GLU A 139 4.44 2.96 -22.09
CA GLU A 139 5.19 3.02 -23.36
C GLU A 139 4.27 2.62 -24.52
N GLY A 140 3.56 3.61 -25.08
CA GLY A 140 2.59 3.36 -26.15
C GLY A 140 1.45 2.46 -25.69
N ASN A 141 1.36 1.25 -26.26
CA ASN A 141 0.33 0.26 -25.92
C ASN A 141 0.79 -0.78 -24.89
N ILE A 142 1.93 -0.58 -24.23
CA ILE A 142 2.44 -1.46 -23.17
C ILE A 142 2.63 -0.63 -21.90
N ALA A 143 2.31 -1.21 -20.75
CA ALA A 143 2.62 -0.62 -19.46
C ALA A 143 3.28 -1.63 -18.54
N THR A 144 4.27 -1.18 -17.77
CA THR A 144 4.93 -1.97 -16.72
C THR A 144 4.61 -1.34 -15.38
N ILE A 145 3.99 -2.12 -14.50
CA ILE A 145 3.57 -1.69 -13.17
C ILE A 145 4.29 -2.53 -12.12
N LYS A 146 5.01 -1.87 -11.20
CA LYS A 146 5.53 -2.48 -9.97
C LYS A 146 4.64 -2.05 -8.82
N ILE A 147 3.85 -2.97 -8.29
CA ILE A 147 3.00 -2.73 -7.12
C ILE A 147 3.52 -3.56 -5.95
N ASN A 148 3.58 -2.94 -4.78
CA ASN A 148 4.10 -3.56 -3.57
C ASN A 148 3.30 -3.12 -2.34
N ASN A 149 3.51 -3.88 -1.27
CA ASN A 149 3.02 -3.61 0.05
C ASN A 149 4.21 -3.50 0.99
N SER A 150 4.29 -2.41 1.74
CA SER A 150 5.42 -2.10 2.61
C SER A 150 4.94 -1.67 3.99
N TRP A 151 5.73 -1.99 5.00
CA TRP A 151 5.46 -1.54 6.36
C TRP A 151 5.83 -0.07 6.52
N ILE A 152 4.92 0.70 7.08
CA ILE A 152 5.27 1.91 7.81
C ILE A 152 5.37 1.54 9.29
N VAL A 153 6.49 1.86 9.92
CA VAL A 153 6.79 1.49 11.31
C VAL A 153 6.81 2.75 12.16
N SER A 154 6.09 2.71 13.27
CA SER A 154 6.00 3.80 14.22
C SER A 154 7.34 4.01 14.89
N LYS A 155 7.75 5.26 15.09
CA LYS A 155 8.94 5.60 15.89
C LYS A 155 8.82 5.16 17.35
N HIS A 156 7.61 4.81 17.79
CA HIS A 156 7.34 4.27 19.12
C HIS A 156 7.56 2.76 19.20
N THR A 157 7.60 2.06 18.07
CA THR A 157 7.93 0.63 18.00
C THR A 157 9.44 0.49 18.04
N LYS A 158 9.96 -0.14 19.11
CA LYS A 158 11.39 -0.43 19.26
C LYS A 158 11.66 -1.89 18.93
N ASP A 159 12.81 -2.14 18.32
CA ASP A 159 13.40 -3.48 18.12
C ASP A 159 12.52 -4.47 17.33
N MET A 160 11.59 -3.97 16.53
CA MET A 160 10.70 -4.79 15.70
C MET A 160 11.11 -4.70 14.24
N ALA A 161 11.48 -5.85 13.67
CA ALA A 161 11.72 -6.01 12.24
C ALA A 161 10.58 -6.82 11.63
N TYR A 162 10.02 -6.30 10.54
CA TYR A 162 9.02 -7.00 9.76
C TYR A 162 9.71 -7.71 8.60
N LEU A 163 9.61 -9.04 8.55
CA LEU A 163 10.11 -9.89 7.45
C LEU A 163 9.00 -10.21 6.45
N SER A 164 8.05 -9.29 6.33
CA SER A 164 6.85 -9.40 5.50
C SER A 164 6.68 -8.07 4.77
N GLY A 165 6.02 -8.10 3.63
CA GLY A 165 6.02 -7.08 2.62
C GLY A 165 6.55 -7.65 1.31
N GLY A 166 6.55 -6.82 0.28
CA GLY A 166 6.98 -7.21 -1.05
C GLY A 166 5.96 -6.88 -2.11
N GLY A 167 6.17 -7.40 -3.30
CA GLY A 167 5.39 -6.98 -4.46
C GLY A 167 5.65 -7.82 -5.68
N TYR A 168 5.12 -7.34 -6.79
CA TYR A 168 5.36 -7.94 -8.09
C TYR A 168 5.42 -6.88 -9.19
N THR A 169 6.15 -7.21 -10.24
CA THR A 169 6.10 -6.49 -11.51
C THR A 169 5.10 -7.20 -12.40
N CYS A 170 4.25 -6.44 -13.06
CA CYS A 170 3.34 -6.96 -14.08
C CYS A 170 3.30 -6.06 -15.31
N THR A 171 2.88 -6.63 -16.42
CA THR A 171 2.70 -5.91 -17.67
C THR A 171 1.23 -5.90 -18.10
N TYR A 172 0.83 -4.78 -18.68
CA TYR A 172 -0.46 -4.60 -19.35
C TYR A 172 -0.21 -4.27 -20.83
N LYS A 173 -1.18 -4.64 -21.68
CA LYS A 173 -1.18 -4.27 -23.10
C LYS A 173 -2.53 -3.64 -23.47
N LYS A 174 -2.51 -2.56 -24.23
CA LYS A 174 -3.70 -1.92 -24.77
C LYS A 174 -4.10 -2.60 -26.07
N ILE A 175 -5.29 -3.21 -26.07
CA ILE A 175 -5.90 -3.90 -27.22
C ILE A 175 -7.28 -3.28 -27.40
N ASP A 176 -7.58 -2.77 -28.60
CA ASP A 176 -8.85 -2.10 -28.92
C ASP A 176 -9.25 -1.04 -27.87
N ASP A 177 -8.30 -0.16 -27.53
CA ASP A 177 -8.41 0.89 -26.50
C ASP A 177 -8.65 0.42 -25.05
N VAL A 178 -8.61 -0.89 -24.80
CA VAL A 178 -8.75 -1.48 -23.46
C VAL A 178 -7.41 -1.99 -22.95
N TRP A 179 -7.02 -1.59 -21.75
CA TRP A 179 -5.86 -2.17 -21.06
C TRP A 179 -6.18 -3.56 -20.49
N GLU A 180 -5.42 -4.55 -20.95
CA GLU A 180 -5.54 -5.95 -20.53
C GLU A 180 -4.28 -6.40 -19.79
N PHE A 181 -4.48 -7.09 -18.66
CA PHE A 181 -3.40 -7.72 -17.92
C PHE A 181 -2.76 -8.81 -18.78
N GLN A 182 -1.43 -8.80 -18.89
CA GLN A 182 -0.70 -9.81 -19.65
C GLN A 182 -0.14 -10.88 -18.72
N ARG A 183 0.79 -10.49 -17.84
CA ARG A 183 1.44 -11.42 -16.91
C ARG A 183 2.16 -10.70 -15.77
N LYS A 184 2.46 -11.44 -14.70
CA LYS A 184 3.52 -11.07 -13.74
C LYS A 184 4.88 -11.45 -14.33
N THR A 185 5.84 -10.55 -14.24
CA THR A 185 7.20 -10.77 -14.76
C THR A 185 8.21 -11.03 -13.65
N SER A 186 7.96 -10.56 -12.43
CA SER A 186 8.77 -10.85 -11.25
C SER A 186 7.97 -10.65 -9.97
N SER A 187 8.43 -11.24 -8.87
CA SER A 187 7.89 -11.06 -7.53
C SER A 187 9.01 -11.06 -6.49
N TRP A 188 8.83 -10.36 -5.39
CA TRP A 188 9.79 -10.30 -4.29
C TRP A 188 9.10 -10.21 -2.94
N ILE A 189 9.83 -10.59 -1.90
CA ILE A 189 9.49 -10.38 -0.49
C ILE A 189 10.42 -9.29 0.02
N SER A 190 9.90 -8.40 0.88
CA SER A 190 10.66 -7.31 1.51
C SER A 190 10.99 -7.60 2.96
#